data_AF-A0A2V8FUZ7-F1
#
_entry.id   AF-A0A2V8FUZ7-F1
#
_cell.length_a   1.000
_cell.length_b   1.000
_cell.length_c   1.000
_cell.angle_alpha   90.00
_cell.angle_beta   90.00
_cell.angle_gamma   90.00
#
_symmetry.space_group_name_H-M   'P 1'
#
loop_
_entity.id
_entity.type
_entity.pdbx_description
1 polymer ?
#
loop_
_entity_poly.entity_id
_entity_poly.type
_entity_poly.pdbx_seq_one_letter_code
_entity_poly.pdbx_strand_id
1 'polypeptide(L)'
;MKFAVALVLLAGSPAYADWNVGVYLGIPHTLSSPLRLQRPPDTDVVFASVAYEGEPFTFPLYYGYRAGYFSHRHLGIEAEVIHLKVFADPSEVVRRDGRLGGRMVMDAAPLGDVVQRFAISHGLNLVLVNAVVRAPVRRRSSESRISWVARAGAGPTVPHAERPYRLRAASN
;
A
#
# COMPACT_ATOMS: atom_id res chain seq x y z
N MET A 1 53.17 36.31 34.99
CA MET A 1 51.94 35.57 34.62
C MET A 1 51.71 35.70 33.13
N LYS A 2 51.63 34.60 32.37
CA LYS A 2 51.31 34.60 30.93
C LYS A 2 49.89 34.06 30.78
N PHE A 3 48.96 34.86 30.27
CA PHE A 3 47.61 34.40 29.93
C PHE A 3 47.65 33.80 28.52
N ALA A 4 47.19 32.56 28.38
CA ALA A 4 46.93 31.94 27.08
C ALA A 4 45.43 32.10 26.76
N VAL A 5 45.12 32.72 25.62
CA VAL A 5 43.76 32.76 25.08
C VAL A 5 43.62 31.55 24.16
N ALA A 6 42.75 30.61 24.55
CA ALA A 6 42.37 29.48 23.70
C ALA A 6 41.24 29.92 22.76
N LEU A 7 41.53 30.02 21.47
CA LEU A 7 40.52 30.21 20.44
C LEU A 7 39.85 28.84 20.18
N VAL A 8 38.66 28.64 20.76
CA VAL A 8 37.82 27.48 20.44
C VAL A 8 37.16 27.74 19.09
N LEU A 9 37.74 27.18 18.03
CA LEU A 9 37.10 27.10 16.72
C LEU A 9 35.98 26.04 16.81
N LEU A 10 34.74 26.48 17.00
CA LEU A 10 33.55 25.67 16.79
C LEU A 10 33.44 25.38 15.29
N ALA A 11 33.91 24.22 14.86
CA ALA A 11 33.62 23.68 13.53
C ALA A 11 32.10 23.40 13.46
N GLY A 12 31.34 24.33 12.90
CA GLY A 12 29.93 24.11 12.61
C GLY A 12 29.81 23.00 11.57
N SER A 13 29.26 21.85 11.96
CA SER A 13 28.85 20.83 10.99
C SER A 13 27.82 21.44 10.04
N PRO A 14 27.92 21.23 8.71
CA PRO A 14 26.87 21.66 7.79
C PRO A 14 25.55 20.99 8.20
N ALA A 15 24.54 21.81 8.53
CA ALA A 15 23.20 21.34 8.83
C ALA A 15 22.53 20.86 7.53
N TYR A 16 22.64 19.57 7.22
CA TYR A 16 21.94 18.92 6.11
C TYR A 16 20.54 18.46 6.52
N ALA A 17 19.82 19.31 7.25
CA ALA A 17 18.49 19.05 7.76
C ALA A 17 17.45 19.56 6.75
N ASP A 18 16.96 18.67 5.88
CA ASP A 18 16.01 19.03 4.82
C ASP A 18 14.68 18.29 4.99
N TRP A 19 13.57 19.03 4.84
CA TRP A 19 12.23 18.48 4.69
C TRP A 19 11.90 18.26 3.21
N ASN A 20 11.28 17.13 2.90
CA ASN A 20 10.76 16.81 1.57
C ASN A 20 9.30 16.40 1.69
N VAL A 21 8.44 17.00 0.88
CA VAL A 21 7.01 16.64 0.80
C VAL A 21 6.69 16.33 -0.65
N GLY A 22 5.88 15.30 -0.88
CA GLY A 22 5.49 14.91 -2.23
C GLY A 22 4.12 14.26 -2.28
N VAL A 23 3.46 14.44 -3.41
CA VAL A 23 2.25 13.72 -3.81
C VAL A 23 2.56 12.92 -5.06
N TYR A 24 1.94 11.77 -5.23
CA TYR A 24 2.19 10.92 -6.39
C TYR A 24 0.99 10.04 -6.75
N LEU A 25 1.00 9.58 -8.00
CA LEU A 25 0.13 8.53 -8.52
C LEU A 25 0.99 7.30 -8.83
N GLY A 26 0.35 6.19 -9.17
CA GLY A 26 1.05 4.94 -9.47
C GLY A 26 0.11 3.83 -9.91
N ILE A 27 0.70 2.69 -10.26
CA ILE A 27 -0.01 1.47 -10.64
C ILE A 27 0.33 0.42 -9.59
N PRO A 28 -0.63 -0.02 -8.76
CA PRO A 28 -0.39 -1.08 -7.79
C PRO A 28 -0.35 -2.44 -8.49
N HIS A 29 0.57 -3.30 -8.05
CA HIS A 29 0.55 -4.72 -8.37
C HIS A 29 0.13 -5.49 -7.11
N THR A 30 -0.82 -6.39 -7.29
CA THR A 30 -1.50 -7.16 -6.25
C THR A 30 -1.15 -8.63 -6.39
N LEU A 31 -1.30 -9.37 -5.29
CA LEU A 31 -1.20 -10.83 -5.29
C LEU A 31 -2.60 -11.42 -5.07
N SER A 32 -2.83 -12.60 -5.61
CA SER A 32 -4.04 -13.36 -5.32
C SER A 32 -4.09 -13.75 -3.85
N SER A 33 -5.28 -13.73 -3.26
CA SER A 33 -5.48 -14.15 -1.87
C SER A 33 -6.81 -14.87 -1.68
N PRO A 34 -6.94 -15.72 -0.64
CA PRO A 34 -8.20 -16.36 -0.35
C PRO A 34 -9.26 -15.35 0.08
N LEU A 35 -10.48 -15.50 -0.42
CA LEU A 35 -11.66 -14.77 0.04
C LEU A 35 -12.55 -15.73 0.84
N ARG A 36 -12.96 -15.36 2.05
CA ARG A 36 -13.91 -16.17 2.84
C ARG A 36 -15.22 -15.43 3.00
N LEU A 37 -16.31 -16.05 2.56
CA LEU A 37 -17.66 -15.54 2.74
C LEU A 37 -18.32 -16.29 3.91
N GLN A 38 -18.60 -15.56 4.98
CA GLN A 38 -19.34 -16.07 6.14
C GLN A 38 -20.69 -15.35 6.26
N ARG A 39 -21.77 -16.13 6.22
CA ARG A 39 -23.12 -15.74 6.64
C ARG A 39 -23.73 -16.91 7.41
N PRO A 40 -23.70 -16.87 8.74
CA PRO A 40 -24.38 -17.87 9.55
C PRO A 40 -25.89 -17.90 9.28
N PRO A 41 -26.55 -19.07 9.42
CA PRO A 41 -25.95 -20.37 9.71
C PRO A 41 -25.47 -21.14 8.46
N ASP A 42 -25.90 -20.73 7.26
CA ASP A 42 -25.91 -21.61 6.09
C ASP A 42 -24.77 -21.38 5.09
N THR A 43 -23.97 -20.34 5.26
CA THR A 43 -22.87 -20.00 4.33
C THR A 43 -21.56 -19.79 5.07
N ASP A 44 -20.58 -20.62 4.75
CA ASP A 44 -19.19 -20.50 5.13
C ASP A 44 -18.35 -21.16 4.04
N VAL A 45 -17.91 -20.36 3.07
CA VAL A 45 -17.20 -20.82 1.87
C VAL A 45 -15.93 -20.02 1.67
N VAL A 46 -14.85 -20.72 1.29
CA VAL A 46 -13.56 -20.14 0.92
C VAL A 46 -13.37 -20.24 -0.59
N PHE A 47 -13.00 -19.12 -1.19
CA PHE A 47 -12.51 -19.02 -2.56
C PHE A 47 -10.98 -18.98 -2.49
N ALA A 48 -10.29 -19.99 -3.03
CA ALA A 48 -8.91 -20.29 -2.65
C ALA A 48 -7.84 -19.29 -3.14
N SER A 49 -8.06 -18.66 -4.30
CA SER A 49 -7.07 -17.78 -4.93
C SER A 49 -7.81 -16.76 -5.81
N VAL A 50 -8.33 -15.71 -5.18
CA VAL A 50 -9.01 -14.62 -5.89
C VAL A 50 -7.96 -13.61 -6.33
N ALA A 51 -7.90 -13.31 -7.63
CA ALA A 51 -7.09 -12.23 -8.15
C ALA A 51 -7.76 -10.87 -7.89
N TYR A 52 -6.95 -9.83 -7.74
CA TYR A 52 -7.43 -8.48 -7.50
C TYR A 52 -6.80 -7.50 -8.48
N GLU A 53 -7.55 -6.53 -8.97
CA GLU A 53 -7.06 -5.45 -9.83
C GLU A 53 -7.23 -4.09 -9.16
N GLY A 54 -6.28 -3.18 -9.38
CA GLY A 54 -6.28 -1.88 -8.70
C GLY A 54 -6.96 -0.72 -9.44
N GLU A 55 -7.29 -0.88 -10.73
CA GLU A 55 -7.84 0.18 -11.61
C GLU A 55 -7.35 1.63 -11.31
N PRO A 56 -6.04 1.91 -11.25
CA PRO A 56 -5.48 3.11 -10.60
C PRO A 56 -5.94 4.46 -11.16
N PHE A 57 -6.43 4.49 -12.41
CA PHE A 57 -6.85 5.71 -13.12
C PHE A 57 -8.37 5.89 -13.24
N THR A 58 -9.17 4.92 -12.76
CA THR A 58 -10.62 5.11 -12.58
C THR A 58 -10.85 5.95 -11.32
N PHE A 59 -11.84 6.85 -11.27
CA PHE A 59 -12.10 7.61 -10.04
C PHE A 59 -12.74 6.73 -8.94
N PRO A 60 -12.35 6.85 -7.65
CA PRO A 60 -11.25 7.66 -7.11
C PRO A 60 -9.87 7.12 -7.52
N LEU A 61 -8.94 8.03 -7.81
CA LEU A 61 -7.59 7.68 -8.24
C LEU A 61 -6.81 6.97 -7.12
N TYR A 62 -5.89 6.09 -7.50
CA TYR A 62 -4.80 5.69 -6.61
C TYR A 62 -3.88 6.89 -6.38
N TYR A 63 -3.62 7.25 -5.14
CA TYR A 63 -2.69 8.32 -4.80
C TYR A 63 -1.94 8.04 -3.51
N GLY A 64 -0.79 8.69 -3.36
CA GLY A 64 -0.06 8.72 -2.10
C GLY A 64 0.52 10.09 -1.82
N TYR A 65 0.73 10.34 -0.53
CA TYR A 65 1.47 11.50 -0.05
C TYR A 65 2.57 11.04 0.90
N ARG A 66 3.67 11.79 0.89
CA ARG A 66 4.83 11.49 1.71
C ARG A 66 5.42 12.77 2.28
N ALA A 67 5.94 12.67 3.50
CA ALA A 67 6.72 13.72 4.14
C ALA A 67 7.95 13.08 4.79
N GLY A 68 9.13 13.60 4.47
CA GLY A 68 10.39 13.05 4.93
C GLY A 68 11.33 14.11 5.47
N TYR A 69 12.10 13.70 6.47
CA TYR A 69 13.15 14.48 7.08
C TYR A 69 14.49 13.79 6.83
N PHE A 70 15.43 14.52 6.26
CA PHE A 70 16.80 14.06 6.05
C PHE A 70 17.68 14.74 7.07
N SER A 71 18.30 13.96 7.96
CA SER A 71 19.27 14.48 8.94
C SER A 71 20.68 14.60 8.38
N HIS A 72 20.93 13.88 7.28
CA HIS A 72 22.19 13.88 6.55
C HIS A 72 21.91 13.99 5.06
N ARG A 73 22.93 14.38 4.27
CA ARG A 73 22.83 14.50 2.80
C ARG A 73 22.21 13.28 2.13
N HIS A 74 22.43 12.08 2.67
CA HIS A 74 22.08 10.80 2.05
C HIS A 74 21.02 9.98 2.77
N LEU A 75 20.68 10.31 4.02
CA LEU A 75 19.84 9.47 4.88
C LEU A 75 18.68 10.27 5.46
N GLY A 76 17.50 9.68 5.42
CA GLY A 76 16.28 10.28 5.96
C GLY A 76 15.26 9.25 6.41
N ILE A 77 14.25 9.75 7.08
CA ILE A 77 13.06 9.01 7.50
C ILE A 77 11.86 9.67 6.82
N GLU A 78 10.93 8.88 6.32
CA GLU A 78 9.74 9.36 5.59
C GLU A 78 8.49 8.68 6.14
N ALA A 79 7.45 9.47 6.41
CA ALA A 79 6.10 8.99 6.63
C ALA A 79 5.36 9.03 5.29
N GLU A 80 4.66 7.96 4.96
CA GLU A 80 3.99 7.79 3.68
C GLU A 80 2.59 7.22 3.89
N VAL A 81 1.62 7.77 3.17
CA VAL A 81 0.26 7.25 3.15
C VAL A 81 -0.13 6.96 1.71
N ILE A 82 -0.65 5.76 1.49
CA ILE A 82 -1.08 5.28 0.17
C ILE A 82 -2.55 4.95 0.25
N HIS A 83 -3.36 5.60 -0.58
CA HIS A 83 -4.77 5.26 -0.78
C HIS A 83 -4.86 4.26 -1.94
N LEU A 84 -5.06 2.97 -1.60
CA LEU A 84 -5.20 1.89 -2.56
C LEU A 84 -6.66 1.42 -2.64
N LYS A 85 -7.03 0.99 -3.84
CA LYS A 85 -8.26 0.27 -4.12
C LYS A 85 -7.97 -1.04 -4.81
N VAL A 86 -8.81 -2.04 -4.57
CA VAL A 86 -8.74 -3.34 -5.22
C VAL A 86 -10.13 -3.89 -5.53
N PHE A 87 -10.25 -4.58 -6.67
CA PHE A 87 -11.49 -5.17 -7.18
C PHE A 87 -11.22 -6.63 -7.54
N ALA A 88 -12.10 -7.54 -7.15
CA ALA A 88 -12.04 -8.91 -7.65
C ALA A 88 -12.77 -9.02 -9.00
N ASP A 89 -12.26 -9.87 -9.89
CA ASP A 89 -12.92 -10.17 -11.16
C ASP A 89 -14.04 -11.20 -10.96
N PRO A 90 -15.33 -10.85 -11.16
CA PRO A 90 -16.44 -11.79 -10.99
C PRO A 90 -16.45 -12.90 -12.06
N SER A 91 -15.75 -12.73 -13.18
CA SER A 91 -15.66 -13.76 -14.23
C SER A 91 -14.59 -14.81 -13.94
N GLU A 92 -13.69 -14.56 -12.98
CA GLU A 92 -12.62 -15.48 -12.61
C GLU A 92 -13.17 -16.80 -12.07
N VAL A 93 -12.74 -17.92 -12.68
CA VAL A 93 -13.08 -19.26 -12.19
C VAL A 93 -12.17 -19.61 -11.02
N VAL A 94 -12.77 -19.70 -9.83
CA VAL A 94 -12.06 -19.92 -8.56
C VAL A 94 -12.53 -21.21 -7.89
N ARG A 95 -11.61 -21.92 -7.23
CA ARG A 95 -11.95 -23.10 -6.42
C ARG A 95 -12.70 -22.66 -5.16
N ARG A 96 -13.88 -23.25 -4.95
CA ARG A 96 -14.77 -23.02 -3.82
C ARG A 96 -14.75 -24.22 -2.89
N ASP A 97 -14.69 -23.95 -1.60
CA ASP A 97 -14.59 -24.98 -0.58
C ASP A 97 -15.39 -24.57 0.67
N GLY A 98 -16.41 -25.34 1.00
CA GLY A 98 -17.21 -25.14 2.22
C GLY A 98 -18.71 -25.30 2.00
N ARG A 99 -19.49 -24.47 2.69
CA ARG A 99 -20.96 -24.50 2.69
C ARG A 99 -21.51 -23.24 2.04
N LEU A 100 -22.43 -23.40 1.10
CA LEU A 100 -23.11 -22.30 0.42
C LEU A 100 -24.61 -22.57 0.43
N GLY A 101 -25.38 -21.74 1.13
CA GLY A 101 -26.84 -21.93 1.27
C GLY A 101 -27.22 -23.31 1.80
N GLY A 102 -26.45 -23.83 2.77
CA GLY A 102 -26.68 -25.16 3.38
C GLY A 102 -26.10 -26.33 2.58
N ARG A 103 -25.69 -26.11 1.32
CA ARG A 103 -25.12 -27.16 0.46
C ARG A 103 -23.60 -27.17 0.55
N MET A 104 -22.99 -28.35 0.60
CA MET A 104 -21.54 -28.48 0.48
C MET A 104 -21.10 -28.24 -0.97
N VAL A 105 -20.07 -27.43 -1.15
CA VAL A 105 -19.44 -27.14 -2.45
C VAL A 105 -17.95 -27.42 -2.39
N MET A 106 -17.45 -28.15 -3.39
CA MET A 106 -16.03 -28.46 -3.60
C MET A 106 -15.75 -28.53 -5.10
N ASP A 107 -15.90 -27.40 -5.77
CA ASP A 107 -15.83 -27.27 -7.23
C ASP A 107 -15.10 -25.99 -7.64
N ALA A 108 -14.99 -25.77 -8.95
CA ALA A 108 -14.50 -24.52 -9.51
C ALA A 108 -15.61 -23.88 -10.35
N ALA A 109 -15.87 -22.60 -10.11
CA ALA A 109 -16.88 -21.85 -10.84
C ALA A 109 -16.54 -20.35 -10.83
N PRO A 110 -17.16 -19.54 -11.71
CA PRO A 110 -17.01 -18.09 -11.66
C PRO A 110 -17.29 -17.53 -10.27
N LEU A 111 -16.44 -16.63 -9.79
CA LEU A 111 -16.61 -15.93 -8.51
C LEU A 111 -17.98 -15.24 -8.44
N GLY A 112 -18.40 -14.66 -9.56
CA GLY A 112 -19.64 -13.93 -9.78
C GLY A 112 -20.92 -14.74 -9.56
N ASP A 113 -20.84 -16.08 -9.59
CA ASP A 113 -21.98 -16.95 -9.25
C ASP A 113 -22.46 -16.74 -7.82
N VAL A 114 -21.55 -16.31 -6.93
CA VAL A 114 -21.81 -16.09 -5.51
C VAL A 114 -21.56 -14.64 -5.13
N VAL A 115 -20.44 -14.08 -5.55
CA VAL A 115 -19.96 -12.74 -5.18
C VAL A 115 -20.01 -11.85 -6.42
N GLN A 116 -21.13 -11.14 -6.60
CA GLN A 116 -21.36 -10.29 -7.79
C GLN A 116 -20.37 -9.12 -7.89
N ARG A 117 -19.94 -8.60 -6.75
CA ARG A 117 -18.96 -7.52 -6.65
C ARG A 117 -18.24 -7.61 -5.33
N PHE A 118 -16.92 -7.70 -5.40
CA PHE A 118 -16.04 -7.51 -4.25
C PHE A 118 -15.06 -6.39 -4.58
N ALA A 119 -15.14 -5.32 -3.79
CA ALA A 119 -14.31 -4.15 -3.96
C ALA A 119 -13.91 -3.59 -2.59
N ILE A 120 -12.67 -3.18 -2.48
CA ILE A 120 -12.16 -2.38 -1.37
C ILE A 120 -11.74 -1.06 -2.02
N SER A 121 -12.62 -0.06 -2.04
CA SER A 121 -12.43 1.18 -2.82
C SER A 121 -11.75 2.31 -2.04
N HIS A 122 -12.07 2.43 -0.74
CA HIS A 122 -11.53 3.44 0.16
C HIS A 122 -10.82 2.82 1.37
N GLY A 123 -10.69 1.50 1.33
CA GLY A 123 -10.45 0.69 2.52
C GLY A 123 -9.12 -0.03 2.56
N LEU A 124 -8.15 0.35 1.72
CA LEU A 124 -6.80 -0.17 1.83
C LEU A 124 -5.83 1.01 1.90
N ASN A 125 -5.81 1.67 3.06
CA ASN A 125 -4.86 2.75 3.31
C ASN A 125 -3.61 2.17 3.94
N LEU A 126 -2.46 2.29 3.28
CA LEU A 126 -1.18 1.90 3.87
C LEU A 126 -0.61 3.13 4.55
N VAL A 127 -0.25 3.01 5.83
CA VAL A 127 0.50 4.05 6.56
C VAL A 127 1.87 3.47 6.84
N LEU A 128 2.92 4.06 6.28
CA LEU A 128 4.27 3.52 6.30
C LEU A 128 5.24 4.50 6.97
N VAL A 129 6.21 3.95 7.70
CA VAL A 129 7.44 4.63 8.07
C VAL A 129 8.57 4.00 7.28
N ASN A 130 9.29 4.82 6.51
CA ASN A 130 10.34 4.42 5.59
C ASN A 130 11.69 4.96 6.05
N ALA A 131 12.74 4.12 6.01
CA ALA A 131 14.12 4.56 5.94
C ALA A 131 14.47 4.86 4.47
N VAL A 132 15.11 5.99 4.22
CA VAL A 132 15.39 6.49 2.88
C VAL A 132 16.89 6.72 2.70
N VAL A 133 17.44 6.17 1.62
CA VAL A 133 18.81 6.43 1.16
C VAL A 133 18.74 7.15 -0.18
N ARG A 134 19.44 8.29 -0.31
CA ARG A 134 19.57 9.02 -1.58
C ARG A 134 21.03 9.24 -1.98
N ALA A 135 21.36 9.01 -3.23
CA ALA A 135 22.71 9.22 -3.77
C ALA A 135 22.67 9.94 -5.12
N PRO A 136 23.52 10.95 -5.36
CA PRO A 136 23.55 11.63 -6.65
C PRO A 136 23.98 10.67 -7.76
N VAL A 137 23.35 10.75 -8.93
CA VAL A 137 23.70 9.91 -10.08
C VAL A 137 25.14 10.19 -10.56
N ARG A 138 25.59 11.45 -10.47
CA ARG A 138 26.98 11.86 -10.77
C ARG A 138 27.69 12.35 -9.51
N ARG A 139 28.79 11.70 -9.13
CA ARG A 139 29.61 12.04 -7.95
C ARG A 139 30.46 13.33 -8.10
N ARG A 140 30.61 13.89 -9.31
CA ARG A 140 31.65 14.88 -9.61
C ARG A 140 31.25 16.36 -9.49
N SER A 141 30.02 16.70 -9.14
CA SER A 141 29.67 18.10 -8.83
C SER A 141 28.76 18.18 -7.60
N SER A 142 28.91 19.27 -6.85
CA SER A 142 28.00 19.67 -5.77
C SER A 142 26.55 19.88 -6.22
N GLU A 143 26.25 19.78 -7.53
CA GLU A 143 25.01 20.21 -8.19
C GLU A 143 24.25 19.10 -8.95
N SER A 144 24.48 17.81 -8.65
CA SER A 144 23.71 16.75 -9.32
C SER A 144 22.20 16.91 -9.04
N ARG A 145 21.44 17.36 -10.04
CA ARG A 145 19.99 17.56 -9.97
C ARG A 145 19.19 16.26 -9.97
N ILE A 146 19.86 15.14 -10.26
CA ILE A 146 19.26 13.80 -10.32
C ILE A 146 19.92 12.94 -9.24
N SER A 147 19.11 12.19 -8.51
CA SER A 147 19.55 11.26 -7.47
C SER A 147 18.84 9.91 -7.60
N TRP A 148 19.58 8.85 -7.33
CA TRP A 148 19.02 7.56 -6.97
C TRP A 148 18.41 7.64 -5.58
N VAL A 149 17.24 7.06 -5.39
CA VAL A 149 16.56 6.99 -4.10
C VAL A 149 16.06 5.58 -3.87
N ALA A 150 16.45 4.99 -2.74
CA ALA A 150 15.96 3.71 -2.26
C ALA A 150 15.19 3.93 -0.96
N ARG A 151 14.08 3.20 -0.80
CA ARG A 151 13.22 3.24 0.38
C ARG A 151 12.93 1.83 0.86
N ALA A 152 12.92 1.64 2.16
CA ALA A 152 12.43 0.44 2.80
C ALA A 152 11.66 0.83 4.06
N GLY A 153 10.49 0.25 4.28
CA GLY A 153 9.65 0.63 5.40
C GLY A 153 8.60 -0.42 5.74
N ALA A 154 7.90 -0.15 6.82
CA ALA A 154 6.84 -0.99 7.33
C ALA A 154 5.76 -0.12 7.97
N GLY A 155 4.56 -0.67 8.09
CA GLY A 155 3.49 -0.04 8.82
C GLY A 155 2.15 -0.71 8.60
N PRO A 156 1.11 -0.23 9.29
CA PRO A 156 -0.20 -0.87 9.27
C PRO A 156 -0.97 -0.57 7.97
N THR A 157 -1.88 -1.49 7.65
CA THR A 157 -3.01 -1.21 6.78
C THR A 157 -4.18 -0.71 7.62
N VAL A 158 -4.75 0.43 7.29
CA VAL A 158 -5.95 0.97 7.94
C VAL A 158 -7.14 0.75 7.02
N PRO A 159 -7.96 -0.27 7.30
CA PRO A 159 -9.09 -0.56 6.45
C PRO A 159 -10.28 0.35 6.73
N HIS A 160 -10.94 0.76 5.65
CA HIS A 160 -12.20 1.50 5.63
C HIS A 160 -13.10 0.90 4.55
N ALA A 161 -13.73 -0.23 4.88
CA ALA A 161 -14.59 -0.94 3.94
C ALA A 161 -15.97 -0.27 3.85
N GLU A 162 -16.25 0.43 2.75
CA GLU A 162 -17.61 0.77 2.37
C GLU A 162 -18.31 -0.47 1.80
N ARG A 163 -19.53 -0.76 2.24
CA ARG A 163 -20.25 -1.99 1.88
C ARG A 163 -21.31 -1.76 0.81
N PRO A 164 -21.05 -2.03 -0.48
CA PRO A 164 -22.09 -2.39 -1.42
C PRO A 164 -21.94 -3.86 -1.83
N TYR A 165 -22.27 -4.82 -0.96
CA TYR A 165 -22.49 -6.19 -1.41
C TYR A 165 -23.95 -6.33 -1.86
N ARG A 166 -24.15 -6.61 -3.15
CA ARG A 166 -25.43 -7.13 -3.67
C ARG A 166 -25.22 -8.61 -3.92
N LEU A 167 -26.05 -9.44 -3.33
CA LEU A 167 -25.98 -10.89 -3.49
C LEU A 167 -27.21 -11.32 -4.25
N ARG A 168 -27.03 -12.29 -5.14
CA ARG A 168 -28.17 -13.01 -5.69
C ARG A 168 -28.69 -13.93 -4.59
N ALA A 169 -29.96 -13.81 -4.25
CA ALA A 169 -30.64 -14.90 -3.58
C ALA A 169 -30.56 -16.11 -4.52
N ALA A 170 -30.05 -17.24 -4.03
CA ALA A 170 -30.24 -18.50 -4.72
C ALA A 170 -31.74 -18.65 -4.97
N SER A 171 -32.15 -18.69 -6.23
CA SER A 171 -33.51 -19.11 -6.56
C SER A 171 -33.58 -20.59 -6.22
N ASN A 172 -34.57 -20.96 -5.40
CA ASN A 172 -34.93 -22.36 -5.15
C ASN A 172 -35.16 -23.11 -6.45
#